data_AF-U9TFG4-F1
#
_entry.id   AF-U9TFG4-F1
#
_cell.length_a   1.000
_cell.length_b   1.000
_cell.length_c   1.000
_cell.angle_alpha   90.00
_cell.angle_beta   90.00
_cell.angle_gamma   90.00
#
_symmetry.space_group_name_H-M   'P 1'
#
loop_
_entity.id
_entity.type
_entity.pdbx_description
1 polymer ?
#
loop_
_entity_poly.entity_id
_entity_poly.type
_entity_poly.pdbx_seq_one_letter_code
_entity_poly.pdbx_strand_id
1 'polypeptide(L)'
;MLLEDGRTLSDYKIKKHSTIHLVLRLTGGGPSSTTALYIQPDQLAPRFDYDFTNVNDNGKAFMRGNFEYKRPCGWKRVALNVLDKYENNIWL
;
A
#
# COMPACT_ATOMS: atom_id res chain seq x y z
N MET A 1 -30.47 19.36 18.53
CA MET A 1 -29.01 19.60 18.40
C MET A 1 -28.72 19.81 16.93
N LEU A 2 -28.12 20.94 16.57
CA LEU A 2 -27.71 21.24 15.21
C LEU A 2 -26.29 20.71 14.98
N LEU A 3 -26.03 20.17 13.80
CA LEU A 3 -24.71 19.79 13.32
C LEU A 3 -24.02 21.02 12.69
N GLU A 4 -22.74 20.92 12.37
CA GLU A 4 -21.94 22.03 11.82
C GLU A 4 -22.49 22.58 10.49
N ASP A 5 -23.16 21.73 9.72
CA ASP A 5 -23.85 22.11 8.49
C ASP A 5 -25.23 22.76 8.71
N GLY A 6 -25.59 23.01 9.98
CA GLY A 6 -26.87 23.59 10.37
C GLY A 6 -28.05 22.63 10.29
N ARG A 7 -27.84 21.33 10.02
CA ARG A 7 -28.90 20.33 9.94
C ARG A 7 -29.07 19.56 11.25
N THR A 8 -30.24 18.99 11.46
CA THR A 8 -30.53 18.11 12.60
C THR A 8 -30.27 16.65 12.24
N LEU A 9 -30.13 15.78 13.25
CA LEU A 9 -30.04 14.32 13.04
C LEU A 9 -31.25 13.75 12.28
N SER A 10 -32.44 14.35 12.47
CA SER A 10 -33.67 13.96 11.77
C SER A 10 -33.58 14.24 10.27
N ASP A 11 -32.91 15.31 9.85
CA ASP A 11 -32.70 15.64 8.43
C ASP A 11 -31.85 14.58 7.71
N TYR A 12 -31.02 13.86 8.48
CA TYR A 12 -30.23 12.70 8.04
C TYR A 12 -30.96 11.36 8.19
N LYS A 13 -32.23 11.37 8.61
CA LYS A 13 -33.06 10.18 8.87
C LYS A 13 -32.53 9.29 10.00
N ILE A 14 -31.71 9.83 10.91
CA ILE A 14 -31.23 9.13 12.11
C ILE A 14 -32.31 9.20 13.19
N LYS A 15 -32.85 8.04 13.59
CA LYS A 15 -33.92 7.90 14.59
C LYS A 15 -33.36 7.52 15.95
N LYS A 16 -34.17 7.68 17.01
CA LYS A 16 -33.85 7.13 18.34
C LYS A 16 -33.55 5.63 18.22
N HIS A 17 -32.45 5.18 18.82
CA HIS A 17 -31.92 3.81 18.74
C HIS A 17 -31.32 3.40 17.39
N SER A 18 -30.97 4.35 16.51
CA SER A 18 -30.14 4.03 15.35
C SER A 18 -28.69 3.77 15.76
N THR A 19 -28.04 2.79 15.14
CA THR A 19 -26.61 2.51 15.32
C THR A 19 -25.79 3.29 14.29
N ILE A 20 -24.81 4.06 14.74
CA ILE A 20 -23.90 4.82 13.87
C ILE A 20 -22.58 4.07 13.80
N HIS A 21 -22.17 3.64 12.60
CA HIS A 21 -20.86 3.04 12.37
C HIS A 21 -19.84 4.14 12.02
N LEU A 22 -18.93 4.42 12.95
CA LEU A 22 -17.81 5.32 12.70
C LEU A 22 -16.72 4.54 11.95
N VAL A 23 -16.48 4.88 10.69
CA VAL A 23 -15.35 4.36 9.91
C VAL A 23 -14.29 5.45 9.82
N LEU A 24 -13.22 5.30 10.59
CA LEU A 24 -12.04 6.13 10.46
C LEU A 24 -11.30 5.72 9.18
N ARG A 25 -11.48 6.49 8.12
CA ARG A 25 -10.61 6.40 6.93
C ARG A 25 -9.37 7.23 7.19
N LEU A 26 -8.28 6.57 7.57
CA LEU A 26 -6.95 7.16 7.48
C LEU A 26 -6.61 7.27 5.98
N THR A 27 -6.82 8.44 5.38
CA THR A 27 -6.19 8.79 4.11
C THR A 27 -4.68 8.86 4.36
N GLY A 28 -3.92 7.99 3.70
CA GLY A 28 -2.53 7.72 4.04
C GLY A 28 -1.61 8.95 4.08
N GLY A 29 -0.57 8.84 4.92
CA GLY A 29 0.79 9.35 4.66
C GLY A 29 0.96 10.82 4.26
N GLY A 30 0.29 11.76 4.92
CA GLY A 30 0.72 13.16 4.87
C GLY A 30 2.07 13.33 5.60
N PRO A 31 3.01 14.16 5.10
CA PRO A 31 4.33 14.29 5.68
C PRO A 31 4.23 14.98 7.03
N SER A 32 4.30 14.20 8.11
CA SER A 32 4.81 14.75 9.37
C SER A 32 6.27 15.10 9.09
N SER A 33 6.60 16.38 9.25
CA SER A 33 7.89 17.02 8.93
C SER A 33 9.07 16.53 9.80
N THR A 34 9.11 15.24 10.15
CA THR A 34 10.22 14.63 10.90
C THR A 34 10.57 13.19 10.47
N THR A 35 9.87 12.56 9.52
CA THR A 35 10.33 11.25 9.03
C THR A 35 9.98 11.03 7.55
N ALA A 36 10.82 11.55 6.65
CA ALA A 36 10.93 10.90 5.35
C ALA A 36 11.38 9.45 5.61
N LEU A 37 10.63 8.47 5.08
CA LEU A 37 11.07 7.07 5.07
C LEU A 37 12.23 6.96 4.07
N TYR A 38 13.42 7.32 4.54
CA TYR A 38 14.63 7.27 3.76
C TYR A 38 15.19 5.85 3.80
N ILE A 39 15.22 5.20 2.64
CA ILE A 39 15.90 3.92 2.48
C ILE A 39 17.37 4.22 2.24
N GLN A 40 18.20 3.82 3.19
CA GLN A 40 19.65 3.98 3.07
C GLN A 40 20.17 3.16 1.87
N PRO A 41 21.11 3.66 1.05
CA PRO A 41 21.59 2.96 -0.13
C PRO A 41 22.16 1.55 0.13
N ASP A 42 22.71 1.30 1.32
CA ASP A 42 23.21 -0.02 1.74
C ASP A 42 22.09 -1.06 1.99
N GLN A 43 20.85 -0.58 2.17
CA GLN A 43 19.64 -1.40 2.27
C GLN A 43 19.10 -1.80 0.88
N LEU A 44 19.73 -1.33 -0.21
CA LEU A 44 19.35 -1.71 -1.57
C LEU A 44 20.23 -2.84 -2.09
N ALA A 45 19.70 -3.61 -3.02
CA ALA A 45 20.45 -4.63 -3.74
C ALA A 45 20.30 -4.44 -5.27
N PRO A 46 20.88 -3.38 -5.86
CA PRO A 46 20.60 -2.98 -7.25
C PRO A 46 20.84 -4.07 -8.30
N ARG A 47 21.70 -5.05 -8.00
CA ARG A 47 21.92 -6.23 -8.84
C ARG A 47 20.66 -7.07 -9.10
N PHE A 48 19.65 -6.96 -8.24
CA PHE A 48 18.37 -7.65 -8.34
C PHE A 48 17.22 -6.71 -8.75
N ASP A 49 17.54 -5.47 -9.11
CA ASP A 49 16.56 -4.58 -9.74
C ASP A 49 16.10 -5.20 -11.06
N TYR A 50 14.85 -4.90 -11.43
CA TYR A 50 14.32 -5.34 -12.71
C TYR A 50 13.44 -4.26 -13.31
N ASP A 51 13.75 -3.86 -14.54
CA ASP A 51 13.03 -2.83 -15.26
C ASP A 51 11.92 -3.43 -16.13
N PHE A 52 10.66 -3.20 -15.77
CA PHE A 52 9.49 -3.58 -16.56
C PHE A 52 8.90 -2.42 -17.36
N THR A 53 9.52 -1.24 -17.38
CA THR A 53 8.92 -0.02 -17.96
C THR A 53 8.53 -0.20 -19.43
N ASN A 54 9.33 -0.94 -20.19
CA ASN A 54 9.08 -1.20 -21.61
C ASN A 54 8.67 -2.66 -21.91
N VAL A 55 8.25 -3.40 -20.88
CA VAL A 55 7.85 -4.81 -21.02
C VAL A 55 6.35 -4.88 -21.34
N ASN A 56 6.00 -5.69 -22.35
CA ASN A 56 4.64 -6.05 -22.69
C ASN A 56 4.46 -7.58 -22.61
N ASP A 57 3.53 -7.99 -21.76
CA ASP A 57 3.23 -9.39 -21.45
C ASP A 57 1.90 -9.87 -22.03
N ASN A 58 1.32 -9.15 -23.00
CA ASN A 58 0.09 -9.57 -23.65
C ASN A 58 0.22 -11.01 -24.18
N GLY A 59 -0.71 -11.88 -23.73
CA GLY A 59 -0.74 -13.29 -24.10
C GLY A 59 0.29 -14.18 -23.37
N LYS A 60 1.05 -13.66 -22.40
CA LYS A 60 1.97 -14.44 -21.57
C LYS A 60 1.42 -14.59 -20.16
N ALA A 61 1.52 -15.82 -19.63
CA ALA A 61 1.23 -16.11 -18.23
C ALA A 61 2.54 -16.33 -17.47
N PHE A 62 2.63 -15.78 -16.27
CA PHE A 62 3.74 -16.00 -15.35
C PHE A 62 3.19 -16.57 -14.05
N MET A 63 3.97 -17.40 -13.37
CA MET A 63 3.58 -18.03 -12.10
C MET A 63 4.56 -17.64 -11.01
N ARG A 64 4.07 -17.45 -9.78
CA ARG A 64 4.86 -17.33 -8.56
C ARG A 64 4.39 -18.41 -7.59
N GLY A 65 5.20 -19.45 -7.42
CA GLY A 65 4.71 -20.71 -6.85
C GLY A 65 3.56 -21.24 -7.69
N ASN A 66 2.44 -21.57 -7.05
CA ASN A 66 1.25 -22.12 -7.71
C ASN A 66 0.23 -21.05 -8.14
N PHE A 67 0.54 -19.75 -7.97
CA PHE A 67 -0.39 -18.66 -8.28
C PHE A 67 0.05 -17.92 -9.54
N GLU A 68 -0.92 -17.58 -10.39
CA GLU A 68 -0.67 -16.69 -11.53
C GLU A 68 -0.20 -15.32 -11.02
N TYR A 69 0.88 -14.84 -11.61
CA TYR A 69 1.56 -13.62 -11.23
C TYR A 69 1.49 -12.60 -12.37
N LYS A 70 0.71 -11.54 -12.17
CA LYS A 70 0.73 -10.37 -13.07
C LYS A 70 1.97 -9.55 -12.77
N ARG A 71 2.95 -9.60 -13.68
CA ARG A 71 4.17 -8.78 -13.57
C ARG A 71 3.80 -7.30 -13.68
N PRO A 72 4.46 -6.41 -12.94
CA PRO A 72 4.16 -4.98 -12.93
C PRO A 72 4.71 -4.28 -14.19
N CYS A 73 4.19 -4.65 -15.36
CA CYS A 73 4.54 -4.02 -16.64
C CYS A 73 4.30 -2.50 -16.57
N GLY A 74 5.26 -1.72 -17.06
CA GLY A 74 5.27 -0.25 -16.93
C GLY A 74 6.04 0.29 -15.72
N TRP A 75 6.53 -0.57 -14.82
CA TRP A 75 7.21 -0.15 -13.58
C TRP A 75 8.66 -0.61 -13.49
N LYS A 76 9.50 0.18 -12.82
CA LYS A 76 10.84 -0.26 -12.40
C LYS A 76 10.77 -0.84 -10.99
N ARG A 77 11.25 -2.08 -10.81
CA ARG A 77 11.41 -2.69 -9.49
C ARG A 77 12.82 -2.39 -8.96
N VAL A 78 12.86 -1.91 -7.73
CA VAL A 78 14.10 -1.77 -6.96
C VAL A 78 14.11 -2.85 -5.88
N ALA A 79 15.23 -3.54 -5.72
CA ALA A 79 15.38 -4.62 -4.76
C ALA A 79 15.94 -4.10 -3.42
N LEU A 80 15.40 -4.64 -2.34
CA LEU A 80 15.89 -4.40 -0.98
C LEU A 80 16.84 -5.53 -0.57
N ASN A 81 17.90 -5.16 0.14
CA ASN A 81 18.80 -6.09 0.79
C ASN A 81 18.27 -6.46 2.17
N VAL A 82 17.77 -7.68 2.29
CA VAL A 82 17.12 -8.20 3.49
C VAL A 82 17.87 -9.39 4.11
N LEU A 83 18.98 -9.81 3.48
CA LEU A 83 19.82 -10.90 3.98
C LEU A 83 20.41 -10.51 5.33
N ASP A 84 20.23 -11.39 6.31
CA ASP A 84 20.77 -11.25 7.67
C ASP A 84 20.31 -9.96 8.38
N LYS A 85 19.21 -9.35 7.93
CA LYS A 85 18.61 -8.16 8.55
C LYS A 85 17.55 -8.51 9.60
N TYR A 86 17.05 -9.73 9.59
CA TYR A 86 15.98 -10.21 10.46
C TYR A 86 16.39 -11.51 11.16
N GLU A 87 15.53 -12.06 12.02
CA GLU A 87 15.81 -13.22 12.87
C GLU A 87 16.42 -14.41 12.12
N ASN A 88 15.96 -14.66 10.89
CA ASN A 88 16.50 -15.66 9.98
C ASN A 88 16.12 -15.35 8.53
N ASN A 89 16.68 -16.13 7.61
CA ASN A 89 16.47 -16.03 6.17
C ASN A 89 15.50 -17.09 5.61
N ILE A 90 14.72 -17.78 6.46
CA ILE A 90 13.88 -18.95 6.04
C ILE A 90 12.78 -18.54 5.04
N TRP A 91 12.39 -17.27 5.05
CA TRP A 91 11.30 -16.70 4.24
C TRP A 91 11.74 -16.16 2.87
N LEU A 92 13.05 -16.16 2.59
CA LEU A 92 13.63 -15.75 1.31
C LEU A 92 13.59 -16.88 0.28
#